data_AF-A0A9E4LTS6-F1
#
_entry.id   AF-A0A9E4LTS6-F1
#
_cell.length_a   1.000
_cell.length_b   1.000
_cell.length_c   1.000
_cell.angle_alpha   90.00
_cell.angle_beta   90.00
_cell.angle_gamma   90.00
#
_symmetry.space_group_name_H-M   'P 1'
#
loop_
_entity.id
_entity.type
_entity.pdbx_description
1 polymer ?
#
loop_
_entity_poly.entity_id
_entity_poly.type
_entity_poly.pdbx_seq_one_letter_code
_entity_poly.pdbx_strand_id
1 'polypeptide(L)'
;DRHISLTTPGGGEWTAPLDTVVDALVEETPDLYRTGHRPILSRLQTTPLMVDGILYFNTPLSQGVAVDATTGETLWVFNPKSYEEGTPTMSNPWSQRGVAYWTDGAGDERIF
;
A
#
# COMPACT_ATOMS: atom_id res chain seq x y z
N ASP A 1 -15.13 3.64 3.59
CA ASP A 1 -14.29 4.41 2.65
C ASP A 1 -12.82 4.06 2.78
N ARG A 2 -12.14 3.81 1.65
CA ARG A 2 -10.73 3.41 1.61
C ARG A 2 -9.86 4.66 1.62
N HIS A 3 -9.27 4.97 2.77
CA HIS A 3 -8.43 6.15 2.96
C HIS A 3 -6.95 5.81 2.75
N ILE A 4 -6.20 6.77 2.21
CA ILE A 4 -4.75 6.76 2.14
C ILE A 4 -4.20 8.07 2.72
N SER A 5 -2.90 8.14 2.98
CA SER A 5 -2.28 9.33 3.56
C SER A 5 -1.28 10.00 2.61
N LEU A 6 -1.19 11.33 2.67
CA LEU A 6 -0.25 12.15 1.91
C LEU A 6 0.66 12.90 2.90
N THR A 7 1.95 12.95 2.60
CA THR A 7 2.85 13.85 3.35
C THR A 7 2.60 15.29 2.92
N THR A 8 2.19 16.14 3.85
CA THR A 8 2.00 17.57 3.57
C THR A 8 3.35 18.30 3.50
N PRO A 9 3.44 19.45 2.80
CA PRO A 9 4.68 20.22 2.74
C PRO A 9 5.27 20.63 4.10
N GLY A 10 4.42 20.74 5.13
CA GLY A 10 4.84 21.03 6.51
C GLY A 10 5.29 19.81 7.33
N GLY A 11 5.41 18.63 6.71
CA GLY A 11 5.78 17.39 7.39
C GLY A 11 4.64 16.72 8.18
N GLY A 12 3.41 17.21 8.07
CA GLY A 12 2.22 16.57 8.64
C GLY A 12 1.66 15.47 7.74
N GLU A 13 0.77 14.64 8.28
CA GLU A 13 0.03 13.63 7.52
C GLU A 13 -1.40 14.12 7.24
N TRP A 14 -1.82 14.05 5.98
CA TRP A 14 -3.22 14.25 5.60
C TRP A 14 -3.81 12.92 5.13
N THR A 15 -4.93 12.49 5.72
CA THR A 15 -5.63 11.27 5.34
C THR A 15 -6.95 11.59 4.66
N ALA A 16 -7.19 11.04 3.49
CA ALA A 16 -8.39 11.26 2.68
C ALA A 16 -8.69 10.05 1.78
N PRO A 17 -9.89 9.97 1.17
CA PRO A 17 -10.17 8.97 0.14
C PRO A 17 -9.16 9.05 -1.02
N LEU A 18 -8.91 7.90 -1.66
CA LEU A 18 -7.92 7.80 -2.75
C LEU A 18 -8.12 8.89 -3.82
N ASP A 19 -9.33 9.04 -4.36
CA ASP A 19 -9.57 9.97 -5.45
C ASP A 19 -9.24 11.42 -5.03
N THR A 20 -9.57 11.79 -3.80
CA THR A 20 -9.24 13.12 -3.24
C THR A 20 -7.73 13.36 -3.16
N VAL A 21 -6.95 12.37 -2.74
CA VAL A 21 -5.49 12.49 -2.71
C VAL A 21 -4.89 12.52 -4.11
N VAL A 22 -5.38 11.68 -5.02
CA VAL A 22 -4.88 11.61 -6.40
C VAL A 22 -5.23 12.89 -7.17
N ASP A 23 -6.40 13.49 -6.93
CA ASP A 23 -6.78 14.78 -7.52
C ASP A 23 -5.87 15.90 -7.02
N ALA A 24 -5.57 15.97 -5.71
CA ALA A 24 -4.64 16.94 -5.14
C ALA A 24 -3.22 16.81 -5.72
N LEU A 25 -2.72 15.57 -5.86
CA LEU A 25 -1.42 15.28 -6.47
C LEU A 25 -1.35 15.70 -7.94
N VAL A 26 -2.44 15.54 -8.69
CA VAL A 26 -2.52 15.96 -10.11
C VAL A 26 -2.65 17.49 -10.22
N GLU A 27 -3.35 18.15 -9.30
CA GLU A 27 -3.40 19.61 -9.26
C GLU A 27 -1.99 20.20 -9.06
N GLU A 28 -1.18 19.58 -8.19
CA GLU A 28 0.22 19.98 -7.98
C GLU A 28 1.12 19.58 -9.15
N THR A 29 0.95 18.38 -9.71
CA THR A 29 1.75 17.84 -10.82
C THR A 29 0.84 17.25 -11.92
N PRO A 30 0.46 18.04 -12.94
CA PRO A 30 -0.56 17.66 -13.93
C PRO A 30 -0.31 16.35 -14.69
N ASP A 31 0.95 15.96 -14.90
CA ASP A 31 1.34 14.75 -15.64
C ASP A 31 1.96 13.67 -14.75
N LEU A 32 1.67 13.69 -13.43
CA LEU A 32 2.23 12.74 -12.48
C LEU A 32 1.92 11.28 -12.84
N TYR A 33 0.73 11.04 -13.39
CA TYR A 33 0.29 9.71 -13.80
C TYR A 33 0.17 9.60 -15.31
N ARG A 34 0.63 8.48 -15.87
CA ARG A 34 0.38 8.16 -17.28
C ARG A 34 -1.12 8.03 -17.52
N THR A 35 -1.57 8.48 -18.68
CA THR A 35 -2.97 8.35 -19.12
C THR A 35 -3.47 6.92 -18.95
N GLY A 36 -4.62 6.75 -18.30
CA GLY A 36 -5.22 5.44 -18.02
C GLY A 36 -4.57 4.62 -16.89
N HIS A 37 -3.55 5.14 -16.23
CA HIS A 37 -2.78 4.42 -15.20
C HIS A 37 -2.70 5.20 -13.88
N ARG A 38 -3.80 5.85 -13.49
CA ARG A 38 -3.96 6.40 -12.13
C ARG A 38 -3.94 5.27 -11.09
N PRO A 39 -3.54 5.54 -9.84
CA PRO A 39 -3.58 4.56 -8.76
C PRO A 39 -4.98 3.98 -8.59
N ILE A 40 -5.07 2.66 -8.36
CA ILE A 40 -6.34 1.95 -8.16
C ILE A 40 -6.21 0.89 -7.07
N LEU A 41 -7.26 0.73 -6.27
CA LEU A 41 -7.31 -0.25 -5.17
C LEU A 41 -8.03 -1.56 -5.54
N SER A 42 -8.62 -1.65 -6.73
CA SER A 42 -9.44 -2.80 -7.14
C SER A 42 -8.61 -4.03 -7.52
N ARG A 43 -7.30 -3.88 -7.75
CA ARG A 43 -6.39 -4.95 -8.20
C ARG A 43 -5.72 -5.70 -7.04
N LEU A 44 -6.46 -5.95 -5.97
CA LEU A 44 -5.96 -6.79 -4.87
C LEU A 44 -5.90 -8.24 -5.35
N GLN A 45 -4.70 -8.76 -5.53
CA GLN A 45 -4.43 -10.11 -6.09
C GLN A 45 -3.56 -10.97 -5.17
N THR A 46 -3.15 -10.43 -4.03
CA THR A 46 -2.35 -11.15 -3.03
C THR A 46 -3.13 -12.32 -2.44
N THR A 47 -2.42 -13.40 -2.15
CA THR A 47 -2.86 -14.43 -1.20
C THR A 47 -2.14 -14.15 0.12
N PRO A 48 -2.84 -13.78 1.21
CA PRO A 48 -2.19 -13.50 2.48
C PRO A 48 -1.35 -14.67 3.01
N LEU A 49 -0.19 -14.35 3.58
CA LEU A 49 0.59 -15.31 4.36
C LEU A 49 0.11 -15.28 5.81
N MET A 50 -0.16 -16.44 6.39
CA MET A 50 -0.46 -16.57 7.82
C MET A 50 0.77 -17.05 8.56
N VAL A 51 1.19 -16.31 9.59
CA VAL A 51 2.26 -16.71 10.52
C VAL A 51 1.78 -16.37 11.94
N ASP A 52 1.79 -17.34 12.84
CA ASP A 52 1.44 -17.17 14.26
C ASP A 52 0.12 -16.43 14.52
N GLY A 53 -0.91 -16.74 13.73
CA GLY A 53 -2.24 -16.12 13.87
C GLY A 53 -2.36 -14.72 13.29
N ILE A 54 -1.33 -14.22 12.59
CA ILE A 54 -1.32 -12.93 11.92
C ILE A 54 -1.33 -13.14 10.40
N LEU A 55 -2.23 -12.45 9.70
CA LEU A 55 -2.26 -12.37 8.25
C LEU A 55 -1.40 -11.20 7.77
N TYR A 56 -0.43 -11.50 6.91
CA TYR A 56 0.43 -10.52 6.24
C TYR A 56 0.11 -10.48 4.76
N PHE A 57 -0.08 -9.28 4.22
CA PHE A 57 -0.28 -9.07 2.80
C PHE A 57 0.06 -7.63 2.40
N ASN A 58 0.18 -7.38 1.09
CA ASN A 58 0.32 -6.04 0.54
C ASN A 58 -0.88 -5.63 -0.32
N THR A 59 -1.11 -4.31 -0.39
CA THR A 59 -2.18 -3.72 -1.20
C THR A 59 -1.68 -3.39 -2.62
N PRO A 60 -2.58 -3.07 -3.56
CA PRO A 60 -2.20 -2.59 -4.90
C PRO A 60 -1.27 -1.36 -4.88
N LEU A 61 -1.31 -0.57 -3.80
CA LEU A 61 -0.48 0.62 -3.60
C LEU A 61 0.81 0.33 -2.81
N SER A 62 1.23 -0.94 -2.75
CA SER A 62 2.43 -1.39 -2.06
C SER A 62 2.40 -1.22 -0.53
N GLN A 63 1.25 -0.94 0.08
CA GLN A 63 1.14 -0.86 1.54
C GLN A 63 1.28 -2.27 2.11
N GLY A 64 2.15 -2.45 3.10
CA GLY A 64 2.24 -3.68 3.89
C GLY A 64 1.20 -3.65 5.01
N VAL A 65 0.52 -4.76 5.24
CA VAL A 65 -0.57 -4.86 6.22
C VAL A 65 -0.38 -6.12 7.06
N ALA A 66 -0.54 -5.97 8.38
CA ALA A 66 -0.75 -7.09 9.30
C ALA A 66 -2.14 -7.01 9.92
N VAL A 67 -2.82 -8.15 9.98
CA VAL A 67 -4.18 -8.28 10.51
C VAL A 67 -4.25 -9.48 11.45
N ASP A 68 -4.88 -9.33 12.60
CA ASP A 68 -5.22 -10.47 13.46
C ASP A 68 -6.18 -11.40 12.70
N ALA A 69 -5.78 -12.66 12.51
CA ALA A 69 -6.54 -13.61 11.71
C ALA A 69 -7.90 -14.01 12.32
N THR A 70 -8.07 -13.82 13.63
CA THR A 70 -9.28 -14.19 14.37
C THR A 70 -10.30 -13.07 14.36
N THR A 71 -9.86 -11.84 14.64
CA THR A 71 -10.74 -10.68 14.81
C THR A 71 -10.90 -9.86 13.54
N GLY A 72 -9.93 -9.95 12.62
CA GLY A 72 -9.82 -9.06 11.47
C GLY A 72 -9.31 -7.66 11.83
N GLU A 73 -8.86 -7.44 13.06
CA GLU A 73 -8.28 -6.17 13.50
C GLU A 73 -6.96 -5.90 12.75
N THR A 74 -6.83 -4.70 12.18
CA THR A 74 -5.57 -4.27 11.58
C THR A 74 -4.57 -3.93 12.68
N LEU A 75 -3.48 -4.70 12.76
CA LEU A 75 -2.42 -4.52 13.76
C LEU A 75 -1.50 -3.37 13.38
N TRP A 76 -1.10 -3.32 12.10
CA TRP A 76 -0.32 -2.22 11.56
C TRP A 76 -0.48 -2.12 10.04
N VAL A 77 -0.20 -0.91 9.53
CA VAL A 77 -0.07 -0.62 8.10
C VAL A 77 1.24 0.12 7.89
N PHE A 78 2.10 -0.43 7.03
CA PHE A 78 3.24 0.27 6.49
C PHE A 78 2.83 0.91 5.16
N ASN A 79 2.85 2.24 5.07
CA ASN A 79 2.48 2.96 3.85
C ASN A 79 3.74 3.59 3.20
N PRO A 80 4.29 3.03 2.11
CA PRO A 80 5.43 3.61 1.42
C PRO A 80 5.06 4.80 0.54
N LYS A 81 3.76 5.08 0.35
CA LYS A 81 3.23 6.19 -0.46
C LYS A 81 3.75 6.25 -1.89
N SER A 82 4.00 5.10 -2.51
CA SER A 82 4.54 5.01 -3.88
C SER A 82 3.68 5.69 -4.95
N TYR A 83 2.42 6.04 -4.64
CA TYR A 83 1.57 6.83 -5.54
C TYR A 83 2.00 8.31 -5.64
N GLU A 84 2.72 8.84 -4.65
CA GLU A 84 3.27 10.21 -4.71
C GLU A 84 4.34 10.35 -5.79
N GLU A 85 5.01 9.26 -6.18
CA GLU A 85 6.05 9.23 -7.22
C GLU A 85 5.51 9.09 -8.65
N GLY A 86 4.19 8.97 -8.80
CA GLY A 86 3.54 8.79 -10.10
C GLY A 86 3.47 7.35 -10.60
N THR A 87 3.17 7.16 -11.89
CA THR A 87 2.97 5.80 -12.42
C THR A 87 4.29 5.01 -12.49
N PRO A 88 4.41 3.85 -11.81
CA PRO A 88 5.61 3.01 -11.87
C PRO A 88 5.95 2.57 -13.30
N THR A 89 7.23 2.28 -13.59
CA THR A 89 7.72 1.82 -14.91
C THR A 89 7.16 0.47 -15.38
N MET A 90 6.42 -0.23 -14.51
CA MET A 90 5.76 -1.50 -14.80
C MET A 90 4.71 -1.38 -15.93
N SER A 91 4.59 -2.44 -16.73
CA SER A 91 3.57 -2.55 -17.78
C SER A 91 2.15 -2.67 -17.22
N ASN A 92 2.00 -3.27 -16.03
CA ASN A 92 0.74 -3.36 -15.30
C ASN A 92 0.94 -2.75 -13.90
N PRO A 93 0.85 -1.42 -13.76
CA PRO A 93 1.06 -0.77 -12.47
C PRO A 93 -0.08 -1.07 -11.50
N TRP A 94 0.17 -0.77 -10.23
CA TRP A 94 -0.80 -0.93 -9.14
C TRP A 94 -1.29 -2.38 -9.01
N SER A 95 -0.39 -3.33 -9.22
CA SER A 95 -0.64 -4.74 -8.96
C SER A 95 0.55 -5.32 -8.20
N GLN A 96 0.26 -5.93 -7.06
CA GLN A 96 1.21 -6.62 -6.20
C GLN A 96 0.77 -8.06 -6.00
N ARG A 97 1.73 -8.99 -5.85
CA ARG A 97 1.46 -10.45 -5.81
C ARG A 97 1.56 -11.07 -4.42
N GLY A 98 1.75 -10.27 -3.39
CA GLY A 98 1.91 -10.73 -2.02
C GLY A 98 3.26 -10.38 -1.44
N VAL A 99 3.54 -11.04 -0.31
CA VAL A 99 4.71 -10.83 0.54
C VAL A 99 5.47 -12.14 0.69
N ALA A 100 6.71 -12.07 1.14
CA ALA A 100 7.50 -13.22 1.58
C ALA A 100 7.77 -13.14 3.08
N TYR A 101 7.91 -14.30 3.72
CA TYR A 101 8.31 -14.41 5.12
C TYR A 101 9.65 -15.15 5.21
N TRP A 102 10.50 -14.70 6.13
CA TRP A 102 11.75 -15.35 6.46
C TRP A 102 12.00 -15.31 7.96
N THR A 103 12.63 -16.37 8.46
CA THR A 103 13.14 -16.45 9.84
C THR A 103 14.44 -17.24 9.88
N ASP A 104 15.30 -16.92 10.85
CA ASP A 104 16.48 -17.74 11.19
C ASP A 104 16.17 -18.87 12.18
N GLY A 105 14.95 -18.94 12.71
CA GLY A 105 14.57 -19.88 13.77
C GLY A 105 15.22 -19.59 15.14
N ALA A 106 15.91 -18.46 15.28
CA ALA A 106 16.60 -18.01 16.48
C ALA A 106 16.07 -16.65 16.98
N GLY A 107 14.97 -16.17 16.41
CA GLY A 107 14.22 -14.99 16.88
C GLY A 107 14.30 -13.77 15.95
N ASP A 108 14.98 -13.86 14.81
CA ASP A 108 14.85 -12.86 13.74
C ASP A 108 13.76 -13.31 12.76
N GLU A 109 12.82 -12.41 12.50
CA GLU A 109 11.66 -12.65 11.65
C GLU A 109 11.37 -11.42 10.80
N ARG A 110 11.10 -11.64 9.52
CA ARG A 110 10.95 -10.56 8.54
C ARG A 110 9.85 -10.87 7.55
N ILE A 111 9.08 -9.83 7.23
CA ILE A 111 8.16 -9.80 6.10
C ILE A 111 8.75 -8.88 5.03
N PHE A 112 8.79 -9.35 3.78
CA PHE A 112 9.27 -8.63 2.60
C PHE A 112 8.16 -8.42 1.57
#